data_AF-A0A3N2CYS4-F1
#
_entry.id   AF-A0A3N2CYS4-F1
#
_cell.length_a   1.000
_cell.length_b   1.000
_cell.length_c   1.000
_cell.angle_alpha   90.00
_cell.angle_beta   90.00
_cell.angle_gamma   90.00
#
_symmetry.space_group_name_H-M   'P 1'
#
loop_
_entity.id
_entity.type
_entity.pdbx_description
1 polymer ?
#
loop_
_entity_poly.entity_id
_entity_poly.type
_entity_poly.pdbx_seq_one_letter_code
_entity_poly.pdbx_strand_id
1 'polypeptide(L)'
;MSPRQRPIQELEDQAQEFAQRLTASVYSVARGCDPFAATVTGDRITVRQEPDTGVPLSVDGAVVLTLKVSFACAWDRVGHYLAVDESRMRVYAGAQAAGEPLFRYAYLRRLSGKDQPGAHVHVHAHRDGLGLLHG
;
A
#
# COMPACT_ATOMS: atom_id res chain seq x y z
N MET A 1 -31.41 -16.06 5.21
CA MET A 1 -30.15 -15.32 5.41
C MET A 1 -30.44 -14.08 6.25
N SER A 2 -29.62 -13.79 7.27
CA SER A 2 -29.92 -12.76 8.28
C SER A 2 -29.54 -11.35 7.79
N PRO A 3 -30.33 -10.28 8.05
CA PRO A 3 -30.10 -8.93 7.52
C PRO A 3 -28.75 -8.28 7.88
N ARG A 4 -28.07 -8.75 8.94
CA ARG A 4 -26.76 -8.21 9.38
C ARG A 4 -25.57 -8.78 8.62
N GLN A 5 -25.71 -9.89 7.89
CA GLN A 5 -24.58 -10.53 7.19
C GLN A 5 -24.29 -9.95 5.80
N ARG A 6 -25.29 -9.32 5.15
CA ARG A 6 -25.16 -8.74 3.80
C ARG A 6 -24.17 -7.56 3.70
N PRO A 7 -24.15 -6.58 4.63
CA PRO A 7 -23.24 -5.44 4.52
C PRO A 7 -21.76 -5.82 4.61
N ILE A 8 -21.44 -6.85 5.42
CA ILE A 8 -20.05 -7.27 5.64
C ILE A 8 -19.47 -7.93 4.38
N GLN A 9 -20.24 -8.81 3.73
CA GLN A 9 -19.81 -9.49 2.51
C GLN A 9 -19.59 -8.51 1.35
N GLU A 10 -20.50 -7.57 1.15
CA GLU A 10 -20.36 -6.53 0.11
C GLU A 10 -19.09 -5.68 0.30
N LEU A 11 -18.67 -5.46 1.55
CA LEU A 11 -17.49 -4.66 1.87
C LEU A 11 -16.18 -5.48 1.75
N GLU A 12 -16.23 -6.77 2.06
CA GLU A 12 -15.16 -7.72 1.74
C GLU A 12 -14.93 -7.79 0.22
N ASP A 13 -16.01 -7.86 -0.55
CA ASP A 13 -15.96 -7.86 -2.01
C ASP A 13 -15.34 -6.56 -2.55
N GLN A 14 -15.74 -5.39 -2.01
CA GLN A 14 -15.12 -4.11 -2.38
C GLN A 14 -13.62 -4.05 -2.03
N ALA A 15 -13.22 -4.60 -0.88
CA ALA A 15 -11.82 -4.66 -0.49
C ALA A 15 -11.01 -5.54 -1.45
N GLN A 16 -11.60 -6.67 -1.87
CA GLN A 16 -10.98 -7.56 -2.83
C GLN A 16 -10.92 -6.94 -4.23
N GLU A 17 -11.96 -6.24 -4.67
CA GLU A 17 -11.94 -5.48 -5.92
C GLU A 17 -10.84 -4.40 -5.90
N PHE A 18 -10.71 -3.69 -4.78
CA PHE A 18 -9.64 -2.71 -4.61
C PHE A 18 -8.24 -3.35 -4.73
N ALA A 19 -8.03 -4.51 -4.10
CA ALA A 19 -6.79 -5.27 -4.21
C ALA A 19 -6.51 -5.72 -5.66
N GLN A 20 -7.53 -6.18 -6.39
CA GLN A 20 -7.39 -6.55 -7.80
C GLN A 20 -7.01 -5.36 -8.68
N ARG A 21 -7.62 -4.18 -8.46
CA ARG A 21 -7.29 -2.95 -9.19
C ARG A 21 -5.87 -2.48 -8.92
N LEU A 22 -5.40 -2.56 -7.67
CA LEU A 22 -4.00 -2.29 -7.33
C LEU A 22 -3.06 -3.25 -8.07
N THR A 23 -3.38 -4.55 -8.05
CA THR A 23 -2.62 -5.59 -8.75
C THR A 23 -2.51 -5.31 -10.25
N ALA A 24 -3.63 -5.05 -10.90
CA ALA A 24 -3.66 -4.69 -12.32
C ALA A 24 -2.83 -3.43 -12.62
N SER A 25 -2.86 -2.44 -11.72
CA SER A 25 -2.10 -1.20 -11.88
C SER A 25 -0.60 -1.45 -11.81
N VAL A 26 -0.12 -2.20 -10.81
CA VAL A 26 1.32 -2.46 -10.66
C VAL A 26 1.86 -3.41 -11.72
N TYR A 27 1.05 -4.33 -12.25
CA TYR A 27 1.46 -5.23 -13.32
C TYR A 27 1.79 -4.51 -14.64
N SER A 28 1.29 -3.29 -14.82
CA SER A 28 1.66 -2.46 -15.98
C SER A 28 3.15 -2.05 -15.95
N VAL A 29 3.76 -1.96 -14.77
CA VAL A 29 5.15 -1.50 -14.56
C VAL A 29 6.08 -2.59 -14.02
N ALA A 30 5.55 -3.57 -13.31
CA ALA A 30 6.28 -4.67 -12.68
C ALA A 30 5.54 -5.99 -12.95
N ARG A 31 5.76 -6.54 -14.16
CA ARG A 31 5.09 -7.77 -14.59
C ARG A 31 5.48 -8.95 -13.70
N GLY A 32 4.50 -9.74 -13.29
CA GLY A 32 4.71 -10.98 -12.54
C GLY A 32 5.11 -10.80 -11.08
N CYS A 33 4.97 -9.60 -10.51
CA CYS A 33 5.15 -9.42 -9.06
C CYS A 33 4.01 -10.07 -8.26
N ASP A 34 4.23 -10.23 -6.96
CA ASP A 34 3.20 -10.74 -6.06
C ASP A 34 1.96 -9.83 -6.07
N PRO A 35 0.74 -10.40 -6.08
CA PRO A 35 -0.49 -9.63 -6.15
C PRO A 35 -0.79 -8.92 -4.84
N PHE A 36 -1.65 -7.92 -4.89
CA PHE A 36 -2.29 -7.37 -3.70
C PHE A 36 -3.46 -8.27 -3.28
N ALA A 37 -3.62 -8.45 -1.97
CA ALA A 37 -4.74 -9.14 -1.36
C ALA A 37 -5.37 -8.28 -0.27
N ALA A 38 -6.69 -8.43 -0.12
CA ALA A 38 -7.40 -7.92 1.05
C ALA A 38 -7.43 -8.98 2.15
N THR A 39 -7.13 -8.57 3.38
CA THR A 39 -7.26 -9.42 4.57
C THR A 39 -8.17 -8.74 5.57
N VAL A 40 -9.19 -9.47 6.02
CA VAL A 40 -10.14 -9.01 7.03
C VAL A 40 -9.85 -9.75 8.34
N THR A 41 -9.56 -8.98 9.38
CA THR A 41 -9.30 -9.49 10.73
C THR A 41 -10.13 -8.71 11.73
N GLY A 42 -11.25 -9.30 12.16
CA GLY A 42 -12.23 -8.61 13.01
C GLY A 42 -12.90 -7.47 12.25
N ASP A 43 -12.72 -6.24 12.71
CA ASP A 43 -13.23 -5.01 12.11
C ASP A 43 -12.19 -4.28 11.22
N ARG A 44 -10.98 -4.84 11.09
CA ARG A 44 -9.89 -4.25 10.33
C ARG A 44 -9.75 -4.91 8.97
N ILE A 45 -9.71 -4.09 7.94
CA ILE A 45 -9.43 -4.51 6.57
C ILE A 45 -8.05 -3.96 6.21
N THR A 46 -7.15 -4.82 5.72
CA THR A 46 -5.84 -4.40 5.21
C THR A 46 -5.67 -4.86 3.78
N VAL A 47 -5.17 -3.98 2.92
CA VAL A 47 -4.82 -4.32 1.53
C VAL A 47 -3.32 -4.07 1.32
N ARG A 48 -2.57 -5.11 0.94
CA ARG A 48 -1.13 -5.08 0.67
C ARG A 48 -0.72 -6.25 -0.22
N GLN A 49 0.52 -6.31 -0.69
CA GLN A 49 1.02 -7.50 -1.39
C GLN A 49 1.06 -8.72 -0.48
N GLU A 50 0.73 -9.89 -1.03
CA GLU A 50 0.83 -11.19 -0.38
C GLU A 50 1.56 -12.18 -1.32
N PRO A 51 2.79 -12.60 -1.01
CA PRO A 51 3.58 -12.22 0.17
C PRO A 51 3.99 -10.74 0.17
N ASP A 52 4.23 -10.19 1.38
CA ASP A 52 4.58 -8.77 1.59
C ASP A 52 6.08 -8.48 1.30
N THR A 53 6.51 -8.82 0.08
CA THR A 53 7.88 -8.72 -0.44
C THR A 53 8.18 -7.35 -1.06
N GLY A 54 7.17 -6.69 -1.61
CA GLY A 54 7.29 -5.41 -2.30
C GLY A 54 7.23 -5.55 -3.83
N VAL A 55 6.87 -4.46 -4.49
CA VAL A 55 6.82 -4.36 -5.95
C VAL A 55 8.23 -4.05 -6.45
N PRO A 56 8.86 -4.93 -7.25
CA PRO A 56 10.18 -4.65 -7.81
C PRO A 56 10.07 -3.61 -8.93
N LEU A 57 10.90 -2.58 -8.88
CA LEU A 57 10.98 -1.53 -9.91
C LEU A 57 12.32 -1.65 -10.62
N SER A 58 12.28 -1.84 -11.93
CA SER A 58 13.46 -2.13 -12.74
C SER A 58 13.79 -1.01 -13.71
N VAL A 59 15.08 -0.81 -13.94
CA VAL A 59 15.64 0.01 -15.03
C VAL A 59 16.52 -0.91 -15.86
N ASP A 60 16.31 -0.95 -17.17
CA ASP A 60 17.04 -1.82 -18.11
C ASP A 60 17.11 -3.30 -17.70
N GLY A 61 16.02 -3.80 -17.08
CA GLY A 61 15.90 -5.19 -16.62
C GLY A 61 16.56 -5.48 -15.26
N ALA A 62 17.27 -4.53 -14.66
CA ALA A 62 17.82 -4.64 -13.31
C ALA A 62 16.88 -4.02 -12.28
N VAL A 63 16.56 -4.75 -11.21
CA VAL A 63 15.74 -4.21 -10.10
C VAL A 63 16.58 -3.25 -9.27
N VAL A 64 16.24 -1.96 -9.33
CA VAL A 64 16.97 -0.89 -8.65
C VAL A 64 16.26 -0.37 -7.40
N LEU A 65 14.94 -0.55 -7.33
CA LEU A 65 14.12 -0.12 -6.19
C LEU A 65 13.07 -1.18 -5.86
N THR A 66 12.63 -1.19 -4.60
CA THR A 66 11.49 -1.98 -4.15
C THR A 66 10.45 -1.07 -3.49
N LEU A 67 9.21 -1.11 -3.97
CA LEU A 67 8.09 -0.33 -3.42
C LEU A 67 7.23 -1.21 -2.52
N LYS A 68 7.09 -0.86 -1.24
CA LYS A 68 6.07 -1.45 -0.35
C LYS A 68 4.90 -0.50 -0.18
N VAL A 69 3.69 -1.02 -0.38
CA VAL A 69 2.44 -0.29 -0.20
C VAL A 69 1.49 -1.08 0.68
N SER A 70 0.89 -0.42 1.67
CA SER A 70 -0.23 -0.98 2.41
C SER A 70 -1.31 0.07 2.68
N PHE A 71 -2.55 -0.41 2.75
CA PHE A 71 -3.73 0.37 3.06
C PHE A 71 -4.44 -0.27 4.24
N ALA A 72 -4.75 0.52 5.27
CA ALA A 72 -5.73 0.14 6.28
C ALA A 72 -7.07 0.78 5.88
N CYS A 73 -8.07 -0.07 5.73
CA CYS A 73 -9.40 0.34 5.34
C CYS A 73 -10.35 0.16 6.51
N ALA A 74 -11.37 1.01 6.55
CA ALA A 74 -12.47 0.95 7.49
C ALA A 74 -13.79 1.06 6.74
N TRP A 75 -14.84 0.59 7.40
CA TRP A 75 -16.20 0.91 7.00
C TRP A 75 -16.45 2.40 7.20
N ASP A 76 -17.00 3.09 6.18
CA ASP A 76 -17.45 4.45 6.38
C ASP A 76 -18.58 4.52 7.42
N ARG A 77 -18.85 5.72 7.95
CA ARG A 77 -19.80 5.92 9.07
C ARG A 77 -21.24 5.53 8.74
N VAL A 78 -21.58 5.33 7.46
CA VAL A 78 -22.87 4.86 6.97
C VAL A 78 -22.81 3.38 6.55
N GLY A 79 -21.64 2.75 6.61
CA GLY A 79 -21.44 1.31 6.36
C GLY A 79 -21.69 0.89 4.92
N HIS A 80 -21.67 1.84 3.97
CA HIS A 80 -22.02 1.58 2.58
C HIS A 80 -20.83 1.48 1.64
N TYR A 81 -19.67 1.98 2.05
CA TYR A 81 -18.48 2.03 1.20
C TYR A 81 -17.21 1.71 1.99
N LEU A 82 -16.30 0.99 1.34
CA LEU A 82 -14.93 0.83 1.78
C LEU A 82 -14.21 2.18 1.72
N ALA A 83 -13.62 2.61 2.83
CA ALA A 83 -12.81 3.82 2.87
C ALA A 83 -11.39 3.51 3.33
N VAL A 84 -10.42 4.18 2.73
CA VAL A 84 -9.02 4.13 3.19
C VAL A 84 -8.86 5.06 4.37
N ASP A 85 -8.53 4.50 5.52
CA ASP A 85 -8.23 5.24 6.75
C ASP A 85 -6.75 5.59 6.84
N GLU A 86 -5.88 4.71 6.35
CA GLU A 86 -4.45 4.92 6.31
C GLU A 86 -3.84 4.34 5.03
N SER A 87 -2.89 5.07 4.45
CA SER A 87 -2.02 4.54 3.39
C SER A 87 -0.56 4.70 3.82
N ARG A 88 0.25 3.67 3.59
CA ARG A 88 1.70 3.72 3.80
C ARG A 88 2.40 3.27 2.55
N MET A 89 3.32 4.09 2.06
CA MET A 89 4.20 3.76 0.94
C MET A 89 5.64 3.95 1.40
N ARG A 90 6.50 3.00 1.05
CA ARG A 90 7.93 3.04 1.37
C ARG A 90 8.71 2.55 0.16
N VAL A 91 9.74 3.30 -0.22
CA VAL A 91 10.62 2.92 -1.33
C VAL A 91 11.99 2.60 -0.78
N TYR A 92 12.49 1.41 -1.10
CA TYR A 92 13.77 0.88 -0.67
C TYR A 92 14.73 0.83 -1.85
N ALA A 93 16.02 0.98 -1.57
CA ALA A 93 17.07 0.77 -2.56
C ALA A 93 17.29 -0.74 -2.80
N GLY A 94 17.48 -1.12 -4.05
CA GLY A 94 17.78 -2.49 -4.46
C GLY A 94 16.57 -3.41 -4.55
N ALA A 95 16.86 -4.69 -4.78
CA ALA A 95 15.88 -5.73 -5.10
C ALA A 95 15.09 -6.26 -3.89
N GLN A 96 15.43 -5.84 -2.67
CA GLN A 96 14.79 -6.30 -1.45
C GLN A 96 14.41 -5.09 -0.60
N ALA A 97 13.23 -5.12 0.00
CA ALA A 97 12.79 -4.12 0.96
C ALA A 97 13.51 -4.29 2.31
N ALA A 98 14.80 -3.95 2.34
CA ALA A 98 15.67 -4.09 3.51
C ALA A 98 16.26 -2.74 3.92
N GLY A 99 16.52 -2.57 5.22
CA GLY A 99 17.12 -1.35 5.77
C GLY A 99 16.15 -0.16 5.83
N GLU A 100 16.71 1.05 5.75
CA GLU A 100 15.94 2.30 5.78
C GLU A 100 15.43 2.65 4.38
N PRO A 101 14.14 2.95 4.21
CA PRO A 101 13.61 3.40 2.93
C PRO A 101 14.18 4.78 2.54
N LEU A 102 14.44 4.94 1.24
CA LEU A 102 14.85 6.19 0.61
C LEU A 102 13.81 7.29 0.84
N PHE A 103 12.52 6.94 0.77
CA PHE A 103 11.45 7.83 1.18
C PHE A 103 10.20 7.07 1.60
N ARG A 104 9.36 7.79 2.34
CA ARG A 104 8.10 7.30 2.90
C ARG A 104 7.01 8.30 2.56
N TYR A 105 5.84 7.81 2.17
CA TYR A 105 4.61 8.58 2.14
C TYR A 105 3.62 7.93 3.10
N ALA A 106 2.97 8.74 3.91
CA ALA A 106 1.90 8.27 4.78
C ALA A 106 0.71 9.22 4.69
N TYR A 107 -0.47 8.62 4.65
CA TYR A 107 -1.76 9.29 4.67
C TYR A 107 -2.58 8.77 5.84
N LEU A 108 -3.28 9.66 6.54
CA LEU A 108 -4.20 9.37 7.62
C LEU A 108 -5.48 10.19 7.44
N ARG A 109 -6.61 9.49 7.32
CA ARG A 109 -7.93 10.11 7.19
C ARG A 109 -8.40 10.74 8.50
N ARG A 110 -8.16 10.07 9.63
CA ARG A 110 -8.50 10.54 10.97
C ARG A 110 -7.26 11.01 11.70
N LEU A 111 -7.24 12.28 12.04
CA LEU A 111 -6.15 12.93 12.78
C LEU A 111 -6.36 12.78 14.27
N SER A 112 -5.31 12.38 15.01
CA SER A 112 -5.38 12.21 16.47
C SER A 112 -5.12 13.52 17.24
N GLY A 113 -4.72 14.59 16.54
CA GLY A 113 -4.44 15.91 17.12
C GLY A 113 -4.51 17.02 16.09
N LYS A 114 -4.63 18.28 16.55
CA LYS A 114 -4.79 19.46 15.68
C LYS A 114 -3.57 19.74 14.79
N ASP A 115 -2.38 19.29 15.20
CA ASP A 115 -1.11 19.58 14.52
C ASP A 115 -0.61 18.43 13.64
N GLN A 116 -1.38 17.35 13.50
CA GLN A 116 -0.99 16.20 12.68
C GLN A 116 -1.43 16.41 11.22
N PRO A 117 -0.51 16.44 10.24
CA PRO A 117 -0.89 16.52 8.84
C PRO A 117 -1.50 15.20 8.36
N GLY A 118 -2.61 15.29 7.61
CA GLY A 118 -3.31 14.12 7.04
C GLY A 118 -2.52 13.41 5.95
N ALA A 119 -1.50 14.03 5.40
CA ALA A 119 -0.52 13.39 4.52
C ALA A 119 0.86 13.98 4.77
N HIS A 120 1.89 13.14 4.78
CA HIS A 120 3.28 13.60 4.86
C HIS A 120 4.21 12.73 4.02
N VAL A 121 5.23 13.38 3.46
CA VAL A 121 6.33 12.74 2.74
C VAL A 121 7.60 12.93 3.57
N HIS A 122 8.32 11.84 3.84
CA HIS A 122 9.66 11.89 4.43
C HIS A 122 10.65 11.37 3.40
N VAL A 123 11.57 12.23 2.96
CA VAL A 123 12.65 11.85 2.05
C VAL A 123 13.95 11.73 2.84
N HIS A 124 14.53 10.53 2.84
CA HIS A 124 15.84 10.27 3.42
C HIS A 124 16.93 10.54 2.37
N ALA A 125 17.30 11.81 2.20
CA ALA A 125 18.35 12.22 1.27
C ALA A 125 19.74 12.14 1.94
N HIS A 126 20.22 10.91 2.24
CA HIS A 126 21.66 10.73 2.47
C HIS A 126 22.33 10.60 1.09
N ARG A 127 23.36 11.42 0.86
CA ARG A 127 23.95 11.75 -0.46
C ARG A 127 24.52 10.57 -1.25
N ASP A 128 24.56 9.38 -0.68
CA ASP A 128 25.14 8.18 -1.27
C ASP A 128 24.09 7.18 -1.78
N GLY A 129 22.80 7.36 -1.47
CA GLY A 129 21.71 6.44 -1.88
C GLY A 129 21.07 6.72 -3.24
N LEU A 130 21.33 7.91 -3.82
CA LEU A 130 20.77 8.35 -5.12
C LEU A 130 21.81 8.28 -6.27
N GLY A 131 23.04 7.84 -5.97
CA GLY A 131 24.17 7.85 -6.91
C GLY A 131 24.19 6.72 -7.95
N LEU A 132 23.33 5.70 -7.84
CA LEU A 132 23.36 4.53 -8.72
C LEU A 132 22.39 4.61 -9.91
N LEU A 133 22.30 5.78 -10.56
CA LEU A 133 21.57 6.00 -11.81
C LEU A 133 22.42 6.74 -12.87
N HIS A 134 23.74 6.49 -12.87
CA HIS A 134 24.62 6.86 -13.98
C HIS A 134 25.66 5.75 -14.18
N GLY A 135 25.66 5.13 -15.37
CA GLY A 135 26.68 4.18 -15.82
C GLY A 135 26.10 2.97 -16.53
#